data_AF-A0A3M2J3W9-F1
#
_entry.id   AF-A0A3M2J3W9-F1
#
_cell.length_a   1.000
_cell.length_b   1.000
_cell.length_c   1.000
_cell.angle_alpha   90.00
_cell.angle_beta   90.00
_cell.angle_gamma   90.00
#
_symmetry.space_group_name_H-M   'P 1'
#
loop_
_entity.id
_entity.type
_entity.pdbx_description
1 polymer ?
#
loop_
_entity_poly.entity_id
_entity_poly.type
_entity_poly.pdbx_seq_one_letter_code
_entity_poly.pdbx_strand_id
1 'polypeptide(L)'
;MDKRAILGIILIVLITILMKPYYQWLYGDRLPSEADSLAAVSRDSLLSSPLDTGIVEQPSPSVEESTSPVAVSPPESQPTSEAPLPEVQVASEEKRITIETELIRAELSTQRGGKLKRWELKKYPYFRGGNVNLASEDNGLNIELVDRNGKRIQLIDFNLLTDIKSDTAIVLDKAHPTAKLTFYLPVGKGRIVKEYVFYHDRYSVDVSLRFEQLQEVIANRWYLLRWENGLPPTEENIKEDYNYSRAYAYQGGELETFDASDEEAKPEKIGGTVDWTAIRIKYFLVSIIPSAPEKVQSATLEGVG
;
A
#
# COMPACT_ATOMS: atom_id res chain seq x y z
N MET A 1 -24.08 22.81 48.88
CA MET A 1 -23.75 21.97 47.71
C MET A 1 -25.06 21.43 47.15
N ASP A 2 -25.32 21.61 45.84
CA ASP A 2 -26.55 21.15 45.19
C ASP A 2 -26.64 19.62 45.25
N LYS A 3 -27.84 19.06 45.51
CA LYS A 3 -28.10 17.61 45.53
C LYS A 3 -27.69 16.95 44.21
N ARG A 4 -27.81 17.67 43.09
CA ARG A 4 -27.37 17.20 41.76
C ARG A 4 -25.85 17.14 41.65
N ALA A 5 -25.14 18.09 42.25
CA ALA A 5 -23.68 18.07 42.30
C ALA A 5 -23.14 16.94 43.19
N ILE A 6 -23.82 16.67 44.32
CA ILE A 6 -23.49 15.53 45.19
C ILE A 6 -23.69 14.21 44.44
N LEU A 7 -24.78 14.06 43.69
CA LEU A 7 -25.06 12.87 42.89
C LEU A 7 -23.98 12.65 41.82
N GLY A 8 -23.56 13.71 41.14
CA GLY A 8 -22.49 13.65 40.13
C GLY A 8 -21.15 13.19 40.70
N ILE A 9 -20.76 13.70 41.88
CA ILE A 9 -19.52 13.29 42.55
C ILE A 9 -19.59 11.82 42.98
N ILE A 10 -20.72 11.38 43.52
CA ILE A 10 -20.92 9.97 43.89
C ILE A 10 -20.82 9.06 42.65
N LEU A 11 -21.39 9.47 41.52
CA LEU A 11 -21.34 8.71 40.27
C LEU A 11 -19.91 8.60 39.74
N ILE A 12 -19.14 9.69 39.76
CA ILE A 12 -17.73 9.70 39.32
C ILE A 12 -16.92 8.74 40.20
N VAL A 13 -17.04 8.85 41.52
CA VAL A 13 -16.35 7.98 42.47
C VAL A 13 -16.72 6.51 42.24
N LEU A 14 -18.00 6.22 42.05
CA LEU A 14 -18.50 4.87 41.77
C LEU A 14 -17.92 4.30 40.47
N ILE A 15 -17.91 5.10 39.39
CA ILE A 15 -17.33 4.71 38.10
C ILE A 15 -15.83 4.42 38.26
N THR A 16 -15.06 5.28 38.93
CA THR A 16 -13.63 5.03 39.16
C THR A 16 -13.36 3.76 39.96
N ILE A 17 -14.19 3.45 40.96
CA ILE A 17 -14.04 2.23 41.76
C ILE A 17 -14.39 0.98 40.94
N LEU A 18 -15.42 1.05 40.10
CA LEU A 18 -15.87 -0.08 39.26
C LEU A 18 -14.97 -0.32 38.05
N MET A 19 -14.26 0.70 37.57
CA MET A 19 -13.32 0.58 36.46
C MET A 19 -12.18 -0.40 36.77
N LYS A 20 -11.56 -0.30 37.95
CA LYS A 20 -10.41 -1.15 38.31
C LYS A 20 -10.69 -2.67 38.23
N PRO A 21 -11.74 -3.22 38.89
CA PRO A 21 -12.06 -4.64 38.75
C PRO A 21 -12.53 -5.01 37.34
N TYR A 22 -13.20 -4.09 36.62
CA TYR A 22 -13.58 -4.31 35.22
C TYR A 22 -12.35 -4.48 34.30
N TYR A 23 -11.33 -3.61 34.44
CA TYR A 23 -10.07 -3.74 33.69
C TYR A 23 -9.28 -4.99 34.11
N GLN A 24 -9.24 -5.30 35.40
CA GLN A 24 -8.57 -6.52 35.89
C GLN A 24 -9.24 -7.79 35.36
N TRP A 25 -10.56 -7.79 35.20
CA TRP A 25 -11.30 -8.89 34.58
C TRP A 25 -11.03 -9.01 33.08
N LEU A 26 -10.93 -7.88 32.36
CA LEU A 26 -10.75 -7.86 30.90
C LEU A 26 -9.29 -8.11 30.45
N TYR A 27 -8.29 -7.68 31.24
CA TYR A 27 -6.87 -7.69 30.85
C TYR A 27 -5.94 -8.47 31.81
N GLY A 28 -6.48 -9.08 32.89
CA GLY A 28 -5.68 -9.73 33.93
C GLY A 28 -4.83 -8.75 34.75
N ASP A 29 -3.78 -9.24 35.43
CA ASP A 29 -2.91 -8.43 36.31
C ASP A 29 -2.01 -7.39 35.61
N ARG A 30 -2.18 -7.22 34.28
CA ARG A 30 -1.42 -6.24 33.49
C ARG A 30 -2.23 -4.94 33.36
N LEU A 31 -2.29 -4.16 34.43
CA LEU A 31 -2.70 -2.76 34.32
C LEU A 31 -1.60 -1.98 33.58
N PRO A 32 -1.90 -1.27 32.49
CA PRO A 32 -0.95 -0.34 31.89
C PRO A 32 -0.49 0.65 32.95
N SER A 33 0.82 0.82 33.10
CA SER A 33 1.36 1.82 34.02
C SER A 33 0.89 3.21 33.57
N GLU A 34 0.67 4.14 34.52
CA GLU A 34 0.49 5.57 34.17
C GLU A 34 1.67 6.07 33.32
N ALA A 35 2.86 5.50 33.50
CA ALA A 35 4.03 5.79 32.66
C ALA A 35 3.85 5.33 31.21
N ASP A 36 3.20 4.18 30.97
CA ASP A 36 2.94 3.66 29.61
C ASP A 36 1.86 4.49 28.91
N SER A 37 0.86 4.94 29.66
CA SER A 37 -0.23 5.78 29.18
C SER A 37 0.26 7.18 28.80
N LEU A 38 1.11 7.79 29.64
CA LEU A 38 1.72 9.09 29.38
C LEU A 38 2.76 9.04 28.25
N ALA A 39 3.49 7.93 28.11
CA ALA A 39 4.43 7.72 27.01
C ALA A 39 3.73 7.53 25.66
N ALA A 40 2.56 6.87 25.64
CA ALA A 40 1.75 6.72 24.43
C ALA A 40 1.18 8.08 23.96
N VAL A 41 0.63 8.88 24.88
CA VAL A 41 0.07 10.21 24.58
C VAL A 41 1.16 11.21 24.17
N SER A 42 2.34 11.17 24.81
CA SER A 42 3.44 12.09 24.49
C SER A 42 4.10 11.79 23.14
N ARG A 43 4.17 10.52 22.74
CA ARG A 43 4.71 10.15 21.41
C ARG A 43 3.83 10.63 20.26
N ASP A 44 2.52 10.60 20.44
CA ASP A 44 1.54 11.07 19.43
C ASP A 44 1.50 12.61 19.34
N SER A 45 1.70 13.28 20.47
CA SER A 45 1.69 14.76 20.55
C SER A 45 2.97 15.41 19.99
N LEU A 46 4.09 14.69 19.94
CA LEU A 46 5.35 15.18 19.37
C LEU A 46 5.42 15.10 17.84
N LEU A 47 4.48 14.40 17.20
CA LEU A 47 4.39 14.24 15.75
C LEU A 47 3.37 15.19 15.10
N SER A 48 2.66 16.01 15.89
CA SER A 48 1.50 16.80 15.44
C SER A 48 1.55 18.27 15.91
N SER A 49 2.68 18.95 15.72
CA SER A 49 2.73 20.42 15.88
C SER A 49 2.80 21.12 14.51
N PRO A 50 1.73 21.82 14.07
CA PRO A 50 1.83 22.71 12.92
C PRO A 50 2.47 24.04 13.33
N LEU A 51 3.55 24.41 12.63
CA LEU A 51 4.13 25.75 12.69
C LEU A 51 3.28 26.72 11.84
N ASP A 52 2.78 27.73 12.52
CA ASP A 52 2.03 28.87 12.01
C ASP A 52 2.85 29.63 10.94
N THR A 53 2.34 29.67 9.70
CA THR A 53 2.90 30.51 8.63
C THR A 53 1.78 31.35 8.03
N GLY A 54 1.68 32.59 8.48
CA GLY A 54 0.84 33.60 7.85
C GLY A 54 1.42 34.06 6.51
N ILE A 55 0.61 34.03 5.46
CA ILE A 55 0.82 34.73 4.16
C ILE A 55 -0.57 35.16 3.67
N VAL A 56 -0.97 36.42 3.89
CA VAL A 56 -1.01 37.53 2.91
C VAL A 56 -1.83 37.20 1.64
N GLU A 57 -3.07 37.69 1.63
CA GLU A 57 -3.96 37.79 0.47
C GLU A 57 -3.39 38.72 -0.62
N GLN A 58 -3.43 38.27 -1.88
CA GLN A 58 -3.47 39.17 -3.03
C GLN A 58 -4.33 38.56 -4.16
N PRO A 59 -5.24 39.35 -4.78
CA PRO A 59 -6.42 38.81 -5.46
C PRO A 59 -6.23 38.43 -6.92
N SER A 60 -7.04 37.47 -7.36
CA SER A 60 -7.25 37.05 -8.76
C SER A 60 -8.22 38.00 -9.47
N PRO A 61 -7.97 38.42 -10.73
CA PRO A 61 -8.98 39.09 -11.53
C PRO A 61 -9.86 38.08 -12.28
N SER A 62 -11.15 38.17 -12.00
CA SER A 62 -12.24 37.64 -12.82
C SER A 62 -12.32 38.41 -14.14
N VAL A 63 -12.41 37.70 -15.26
CA VAL A 63 -12.83 38.27 -16.55
C VAL A 63 -13.98 37.42 -17.06
N GLU A 64 -15.16 38.04 -17.11
CA GLU A 64 -16.38 37.54 -17.73
C GLU A 64 -16.19 37.40 -19.24
N GLU A 65 -16.46 36.21 -19.77
CA GLU A 65 -16.39 35.94 -21.21
C GLU A 65 -17.76 36.15 -21.84
N SER A 66 -17.80 37.14 -22.74
CA SER A 66 -18.96 37.60 -23.49
C SER A 66 -19.21 36.69 -24.70
N THR A 67 -20.43 36.20 -24.84
CA THR A 67 -20.88 35.33 -25.94
C THR A 67 -21.10 36.12 -27.24
N SER A 68 -20.47 35.71 -28.33
CA SER A 68 -21.00 35.81 -29.70
C SER A 68 -20.26 34.86 -30.66
N PRO A 69 -20.95 34.19 -31.60
CA PRO A 69 -20.38 33.08 -32.37
C PRO A 69 -19.70 33.57 -33.65
N VAL A 70 -18.49 33.08 -33.93
CA VAL A 70 -17.86 33.17 -35.25
C VAL A 70 -17.70 31.76 -35.79
N ALA A 71 -18.34 31.50 -36.93
CA ALA A 71 -18.22 30.27 -37.68
C ALA A 71 -16.78 30.12 -38.21
N VAL A 72 -16.10 29.05 -37.80
CA VAL A 72 -14.84 28.60 -38.38
C VAL A 72 -14.99 27.11 -38.71
N SER A 73 -14.76 26.79 -39.98
CA SER A 73 -14.89 25.47 -40.57
C SER A 73 -13.99 24.43 -39.89
N PRO A 74 -14.36 23.13 -39.87
CA PRO A 74 -13.59 22.10 -39.21
C PRO A 74 -12.22 21.91 -39.89
N PRO A 75 -11.10 21.79 -39.16
CA PRO A 75 -9.88 21.27 -39.72
C PRO A 75 -10.08 19.79 -40.05
N GLU A 76 -9.76 19.44 -41.28
CA GLU A 76 -9.78 18.11 -41.87
C GLU A 76 -8.94 17.14 -41.01
N SER A 77 -9.63 16.18 -40.41
CA SER A 77 -9.02 15.11 -39.61
C SER A 77 -8.09 14.27 -40.48
N GLN A 78 -6.79 14.51 -40.39
CA GLN A 78 -5.80 13.52 -40.81
C GLN A 78 -5.96 12.30 -39.90
N PRO A 79 -6.11 11.08 -40.43
CA PRO A 79 -6.04 9.89 -39.61
C PRO A 79 -4.61 9.77 -39.10
N THR A 80 -4.40 10.12 -37.82
CA THR A 80 -3.22 9.66 -37.09
C THR A 80 -3.24 8.14 -37.15
N SER A 81 -2.40 7.57 -38.01
CA SER A 81 -2.10 6.14 -38.02
C SER A 81 -1.49 5.80 -36.68
N GLU A 82 -2.34 5.40 -35.73
CA GLU A 82 -1.93 4.79 -34.47
C GLU A 82 -1.07 3.58 -34.84
N ALA A 83 0.24 3.68 -34.61
CA ALA A 83 1.13 2.56 -34.85
C ALA A 83 0.60 1.37 -34.05
N PRO A 84 0.39 0.19 -34.66
CA PRO A 84 -0.16 -0.94 -33.95
C PRO A 84 0.72 -1.24 -32.74
N LEU A 85 0.09 -1.35 -31.57
CA LEU A 85 0.78 -1.72 -30.34
C LEU A 85 1.58 -3.01 -30.60
N PRO A 86 2.83 -3.09 -30.12
CA PRO A 86 3.63 -4.29 -30.28
C PRO A 86 2.88 -5.50 -29.73
N GLU A 87 2.96 -6.63 -30.43
CA GLU A 87 2.28 -7.87 -30.05
C GLU A 87 2.69 -8.29 -28.62
N VAL A 88 1.68 -8.55 -27.78
CA VAL A 88 1.86 -8.97 -26.39
C VAL A 88 1.48 -10.44 -26.27
N GLN A 89 2.40 -11.26 -25.75
CA GLN A 89 2.14 -12.68 -25.52
C GLN A 89 1.84 -12.90 -24.05
N VAL A 90 0.68 -13.48 -23.75
CA VAL A 90 0.21 -13.73 -22.38
C VAL A 90 0.10 -15.22 -22.11
N ALA A 91 0.16 -15.61 -20.83
CA ALA A 91 -0.08 -16.99 -20.44
C ALA A 91 -1.55 -17.38 -20.68
N SER A 92 -1.76 -18.58 -21.24
CA SER A 92 -3.09 -19.15 -21.48
C SER A 92 -3.72 -19.78 -20.24
N GLU A 93 -2.89 -20.32 -19.33
CA GLU A 93 -3.33 -21.00 -18.13
C GLU A 93 -2.73 -20.35 -16.88
N GLU A 94 -3.50 -20.35 -15.79
CA GLU A 94 -3.00 -19.96 -14.47
C GLU A 94 -2.02 -21.01 -13.97
N LYS A 95 -0.90 -20.54 -13.42
CA LYS A 95 0.01 -21.35 -12.61
C LYS A 95 0.12 -20.71 -11.24
N ARG A 96 -0.10 -21.50 -10.19
CA ARG A 96 0.02 -21.08 -8.80
C ARG A 96 1.28 -21.63 -8.17
N ILE A 97 2.00 -20.76 -7.48
CA ILE A 97 3.25 -21.07 -6.80
C ILE A 97 3.08 -20.72 -5.33
N THR A 98 3.13 -21.73 -4.47
CA THR A 98 3.14 -21.54 -3.02
C THR A 98 4.58 -21.50 -2.52
N ILE A 99 4.94 -20.47 -1.77
CA ILE A 99 6.17 -20.42 -0.98
C ILE A 99 5.81 -20.58 0.49
N GLU A 100 6.42 -21.55 1.16
CA GLU A 100 6.19 -21.78 2.59
C GLU A 100 7.51 -21.71 3.36
N THR A 101 7.50 -20.96 4.47
CA THR A 101 8.61 -20.86 5.42
C THR A 101 8.10 -21.16 6.83
N GLU A 102 8.96 -21.06 7.85
CA GLU A 102 8.49 -21.13 9.25
C GLU A 102 7.61 -19.93 9.65
N LEU A 103 7.75 -18.79 8.97
CA LEU A 103 7.12 -17.52 9.32
C LEU A 103 5.91 -17.19 8.44
N ILE A 104 5.93 -17.58 7.17
CA ILE A 104 4.90 -17.20 6.20
C ILE A 104 4.45 -18.35 5.31
N ARG A 105 3.27 -18.20 4.72
CA ARG A 105 2.81 -18.92 3.54
C ARG A 105 2.33 -17.90 2.51
N ALA A 106 3.08 -17.79 1.42
CA ALA A 106 2.78 -16.90 0.30
C ALA A 106 2.26 -17.69 -0.90
N GLU A 107 1.33 -17.10 -1.66
CA GLU A 107 0.80 -17.67 -2.89
C GLU A 107 0.91 -16.65 -4.02
N LEU A 108 1.58 -17.02 -5.10
CA LEU A 108 1.73 -16.21 -6.30
C LEU A 108 1.00 -16.88 -7.46
N SER A 109 0.48 -16.07 -8.36
CA SER A 109 -0.17 -16.53 -9.59
C SER A 109 0.43 -15.84 -10.81
N THR A 110 0.51 -16.56 -11.93
CA THR A 110 0.83 -15.97 -13.23
C THR A 110 -0.23 -14.97 -13.70
N GLN A 111 -1.45 -15.06 -13.19
CA GLN A 111 -2.51 -14.13 -13.56
C GLN A 111 -2.27 -12.74 -12.99
N ARG A 112 -2.99 -11.76 -13.57
CA ARG A 112 -3.10 -10.41 -13.03
C ARG A 112 -1.74 -9.77 -12.70
N GLY A 113 -0.79 -9.85 -13.61
CA GLY A 113 0.52 -9.22 -13.48
C GLY A 113 1.49 -9.94 -12.54
N GLY A 114 1.36 -11.25 -12.36
CA GLY A 114 2.21 -12.00 -11.44
C GLY A 114 1.84 -11.68 -10.00
N LYS A 115 0.54 -11.74 -9.67
CA LYS A 115 0.00 -11.22 -8.41
C LYS A 115 0.44 -12.08 -7.23
N LEU A 116 0.79 -11.41 -6.12
CA LEU A 116 0.89 -12.00 -4.80
C LEU A 116 -0.52 -12.06 -4.21
N LYS A 117 -1.12 -13.26 -4.22
CA LYS A 117 -2.53 -13.50 -3.84
C LYS A 117 -2.72 -13.72 -2.36
N ARG A 118 -1.66 -14.15 -1.66
CA ARG A 118 -1.68 -14.47 -0.23
C ARG A 118 -0.33 -14.14 0.39
N TRP A 119 -0.40 -13.59 1.60
CA TRP A 119 0.73 -13.36 2.50
C TRP A 119 0.29 -13.69 3.93
N GLU A 120 0.20 -14.99 4.22
CA GLU A 120 -0.25 -15.51 5.52
C GLU A 120 0.91 -15.53 6.52
N LEU A 121 0.70 -14.98 7.72
CA LEU A 121 1.70 -14.88 8.78
C LEU A 121 1.51 -16.02 9.81
N LYS A 122 2.27 -17.11 9.70
CA LYS A 122 2.09 -18.37 10.44
C LYS A 122 2.23 -18.28 11.97
N LYS A 123 2.69 -17.15 12.50
CA LYS A 123 2.88 -16.92 13.95
C LYS A 123 1.77 -16.06 14.57
N TYR A 124 0.81 -15.61 13.78
CA TYR A 124 -0.21 -14.65 14.20
C TYR A 124 -1.60 -15.23 13.92
N PRO A 125 -2.28 -15.79 14.94
CA PRO A 125 -3.60 -16.36 14.76
C PRO A 125 -4.60 -15.24 14.40
N TYR A 126 -5.51 -15.55 13.50
CA TYR A 126 -6.61 -14.65 13.16
C TYR A 126 -7.83 -14.93 14.03
N PHE A 127 -8.58 -13.89 14.40
CA PHE A 127 -9.69 -14.02 15.35
C PHE A 127 -10.81 -14.97 14.87
N ARG A 128 -10.97 -15.17 13.55
CA ARG A 128 -11.94 -16.12 12.97
C ARG A 128 -11.36 -17.52 12.70
N GLY A 129 -10.16 -17.80 13.18
CA GLY A 129 -9.41 -19.03 12.91
C GLY A 129 -8.48 -18.92 11.70
N GLY A 130 -7.50 -19.81 11.64
CA GLY A 130 -6.36 -19.67 10.73
C GLY A 130 -5.39 -18.59 11.22
N ASN A 131 -4.62 -18.01 10.30
CA ASN A 131 -3.66 -16.96 10.60
C ASN A 131 -3.99 -15.66 9.85
N VAL A 132 -3.42 -14.55 10.33
CA VAL A 132 -3.51 -13.25 9.68
C VAL A 132 -2.93 -13.35 8.26
N ASN A 133 -3.68 -12.83 7.28
CA ASN A 133 -3.25 -12.77 5.89
C ASN A 133 -3.32 -11.33 5.39
N LEU A 134 -2.19 -10.78 4.94
CA LEU A 134 -2.09 -9.36 4.55
C LEU A 134 -2.37 -9.10 3.07
N ALA A 135 -2.34 -10.14 2.22
CA ALA A 135 -2.60 -10.02 0.78
C ALA A 135 -3.81 -10.86 0.37
N SER A 136 -4.63 -10.36 -0.54
CA SER A 136 -5.87 -10.96 -1.04
C SER A 136 -6.02 -10.75 -2.55
N GLU A 137 -7.15 -11.20 -3.10
CA GLU A 137 -7.52 -10.92 -4.50
C GLU A 137 -7.80 -9.44 -4.74
N ASP A 138 -8.20 -8.71 -3.70
CA ASP A 138 -8.68 -7.33 -3.81
C ASP A 138 -7.59 -6.32 -3.48
N ASN A 139 -6.54 -6.67 -2.74
CA ASN A 139 -5.43 -5.78 -2.42
C ASN A 139 -4.08 -6.30 -2.96
N GLY A 140 -3.01 -5.54 -2.76
CA GLY A 140 -1.64 -6.02 -3.01
C GLY A 140 -0.85 -5.23 -4.05
N LEU A 141 0.30 -5.78 -4.44
CA LEU A 141 1.28 -5.08 -5.28
C LEU A 141 0.88 -5.05 -6.76
N ASN A 142 0.70 -3.85 -7.32
CA ASN A 142 0.51 -3.58 -8.74
C ASN A 142 1.68 -2.75 -9.31
N ILE A 143 1.92 -2.89 -10.62
CA ILE A 143 2.91 -2.15 -11.39
C ILE A 143 2.19 -1.45 -12.54
N GLU A 144 2.31 -0.13 -12.59
CA GLU A 144 1.84 0.69 -13.71
C GLU A 144 3.05 1.21 -14.50
N LEU A 145 2.92 1.22 -15.83
CA LEU A 145 3.92 1.66 -16.77
C LEU A 145 3.34 2.75 -17.66
N VAL A 146 4.20 3.59 -18.24
CA VAL A 146 3.80 4.57 -19.26
C VAL A 146 4.57 4.31 -20.55
N ASP A 147 3.85 4.14 -21.65
CA ASP A 147 4.47 3.98 -22.96
C ASP A 147 4.96 5.33 -23.53
N ARG A 148 5.63 5.29 -24.69
CA ARG A 148 6.15 6.51 -25.35
C ARG A 148 5.08 7.49 -25.81
N ASN A 149 3.83 7.07 -25.91
CA ASN A 149 2.69 7.92 -26.28
C ASN A 149 1.97 8.49 -25.05
N GLY A 150 2.46 8.21 -23.84
CA GLY A 150 1.83 8.64 -22.59
C GLY A 150 0.67 7.74 -22.14
N LYS A 151 0.44 6.59 -22.80
CA LYS A 151 -0.60 5.64 -22.41
C LYS A 151 -0.13 4.88 -21.16
N ARG A 152 -1.01 4.83 -20.16
CA ARG A 152 -0.83 4.01 -18.95
C ARG A 152 -1.14 2.56 -19.26
N ILE A 153 -0.26 1.68 -18.79
CA ILE A 153 -0.37 0.23 -18.96
C ILE A 153 -0.25 -0.38 -17.57
N GLN A 154 -1.29 -1.08 -17.11
CA GLN A 154 -1.24 -1.78 -15.85
C GLN A 154 -0.79 -3.22 -16.08
N LEU A 155 0.21 -3.67 -15.32
CA LEU A 155 0.69 -5.05 -15.45
C LEU A 155 -0.40 -6.05 -15.02
N ILE A 156 -1.32 -5.62 -14.14
CA ILE A 156 -2.48 -6.41 -13.69
C ILE A 156 -3.44 -6.81 -14.83
N ASP A 157 -3.37 -6.15 -15.98
CA ASP A 157 -4.21 -6.46 -17.15
C ASP A 157 -3.69 -7.67 -17.94
N PHE A 158 -2.51 -8.20 -17.60
CA PHE A 158 -1.84 -9.26 -18.34
C PHE A 158 -1.56 -10.50 -17.49
N ASN A 159 -1.74 -11.68 -18.07
CA ASN A 159 -1.23 -12.92 -17.49
C ASN A 159 0.23 -13.09 -17.90
N LEU A 160 1.13 -13.19 -16.91
CA LEU A 160 2.57 -13.32 -17.13
C LEU A 160 2.96 -14.76 -17.41
N LEU A 161 3.99 -14.94 -18.23
CA LEU A 161 4.64 -16.24 -18.44
C LEU A 161 5.64 -16.54 -17.32
N THR A 162 5.97 -17.82 -17.15
CA THR A 162 7.00 -18.30 -16.23
C THR A 162 7.53 -19.66 -16.71
N ASP A 163 8.79 -19.97 -16.39
CA ASP A 163 9.45 -21.24 -16.71
C ASP A 163 8.92 -22.41 -15.85
N ILE A 164 8.16 -22.12 -14.80
CA ILE A 164 7.51 -23.13 -13.96
C ILE A 164 6.45 -23.84 -14.80
N LYS A 165 6.49 -25.18 -14.82
CA LYS A 165 5.68 -26.00 -15.73
C LYS A 165 4.25 -26.20 -15.28
N SER A 166 4.01 -26.24 -13.97
CA SER A 166 2.71 -26.53 -13.35
C SER A 166 2.62 -25.86 -11.98
N ASP A 167 1.44 -25.94 -11.36
CA ASP A 167 1.28 -25.59 -9.94
C ASP A 167 2.34 -26.28 -9.08
N THR A 168 2.92 -25.54 -8.14
CA THR A 168 4.02 -26.05 -7.31
C THR A 168 4.04 -25.41 -5.92
N ALA A 169 4.64 -26.12 -4.97
CA ALA A 169 4.90 -25.64 -3.61
C ALA A 169 6.38 -25.78 -3.29
N ILE A 170 6.99 -24.71 -2.81
CA ILE A 170 8.41 -24.64 -2.45
C ILE A 170 8.48 -24.33 -0.96
N VAL A 171 9.12 -25.21 -0.21
CA VAL A 171 9.37 -25.04 1.23
C VAL A 171 10.80 -24.53 1.41
N LEU A 172 10.95 -23.43 2.15
CA LEU A 172 12.23 -22.86 2.51
C LEU A 172 12.54 -23.12 3.98
N ASP A 173 13.77 -23.55 4.23
CA ASP A 173 14.32 -23.84 5.55
C ASP A 173 15.81 -23.49 5.57
N LYS A 174 16.53 -23.86 6.64
CA LYS A 174 17.97 -23.58 6.74
C LYS A 174 18.80 -24.26 5.65
N ALA A 175 18.36 -25.40 5.12
CA ALA A 175 19.04 -26.11 4.04
C ALA A 175 18.71 -25.53 2.65
N HIS A 176 17.51 -24.94 2.51
CA HIS A 176 17.02 -24.28 1.31
C HIS A 176 16.63 -22.82 1.63
N PRO A 177 17.61 -21.94 1.89
CA PRO A 177 17.34 -20.67 2.56
C PRO A 177 16.63 -19.63 1.68
N THR A 178 16.67 -19.79 0.36
CA THR A 178 16.14 -18.82 -0.59
C THR A 178 15.47 -19.48 -1.79
N ALA A 179 14.41 -18.87 -2.31
CA ALA A 179 13.86 -19.20 -3.63
C ALA A 179 13.67 -17.95 -4.47
N LYS A 180 13.93 -18.09 -5.77
CA LYS A 180 13.74 -17.04 -6.76
C LYS A 180 12.66 -17.47 -7.75
N LEU A 181 11.67 -16.62 -7.94
CA LEU A 181 10.58 -16.82 -8.90
C LEU A 181 10.64 -15.73 -9.96
N THR A 182 10.58 -16.12 -11.23
CA THR A 182 10.60 -15.19 -12.36
C THR A 182 9.31 -15.28 -13.16
N PHE A 183 8.69 -14.13 -13.38
CA PHE A 183 7.56 -13.93 -14.28
C PHE A 183 7.98 -12.95 -15.38
N TYR A 184 7.43 -13.11 -16.58
CA TYR A 184 7.75 -12.21 -17.68
C TYR A 184 6.58 -11.98 -18.64
N LEU A 185 6.55 -10.80 -19.26
CA LEU A 185 5.61 -10.41 -20.32
C LEU A 185 6.39 -10.05 -21.59
N PRO A 186 6.39 -10.90 -22.62
CA PRO A 186 6.91 -10.55 -23.94
C PRO A 186 6.08 -9.43 -24.58
N VAL A 187 6.77 -8.41 -25.09
CA VAL A 187 6.18 -7.26 -25.78
C VAL A 187 7.04 -6.95 -27.01
N GLY A 188 6.53 -7.27 -28.19
CA GLY A 188 7.29 -7.18 -29.44
C GLY A 188 8.56 -8.03 -29.39
N LYS A 189 9.73 -7.40 -29.53
CA LYS A 189 11.05 -8.07 -29.46
C LYS A 189 11.63 -8.15 -28.04
N GLY A 190 11.03 -7.43 -27.08
CA GLY A 190 11.51 -7.34 -25.71
C GLY A 190 10.60 -8.02 -24.72
N ARG A 191 10.88 -7.82 -23.43
CA ARG A 191 10.03 -8.30 -22.34
C ARG A 191 10.19 -7.50 -21.05
N ILE A 192 9.12 -7.48 -20.27
CA ILE A 192 9.11 -7.05 -18.88
C ILE A 192 9.38 -8.29 -18.03
N VAL A 193 10.32 -8.22 -17.08
CA VAL A 193 10.65 -9.32 -16.18
C VAL A 193 10.42 -8.88 -14.74
N LYS A 194 9.57 -9.60 -14.02
CA LYS A 194 9.25 -9.40 -12.60
C LYS A 194 9.78 -10.58 -11.82
N GLU A 195 10.67 -10.33 -10.87
CA GLU A 195 11.34 -11.38 -10.10
C GLU A 195 11.10 -11.16 -8.60
N TYR A 196 10.78 -12.25 -7.90
CA TYR A 196 10.62 -12.29 -6.46
C TYR A 196 11.72 -13.14 -5.84
N VAL A 197 12.34 -12.67 -4.76
CA VAL A 197 13.29 -13.45 -3.96
C VAL A 197 12.78 -13.59 -2.53
N PHE A 198 12.51 -14.83 -2.14
CA PHE A 198 12.03 -15.21 -0.83
C PHE A 198 13.17 -15.72 0.04
N TYR A 199 13.06 -15.50 1.34
CA TYR A 199 14.01 -15.91 2.36
C TYR A 199 13.30 -16.73 3.44
N HIS A 200 13.94 -17.78 3.94
CA HIS A 200 13.33 -18.69 4.91
C HIS A 200 13.06 -18.04 6.28
N ASP A 201 13.79 -16.99 6.64
CA ASP A 201 13.86 -16.39 7.99
C ASP A 201 13.34 -14.94 8.06
N ARG A 202 12.61 -14.46 7.04
CA ARG A 202 12.13 -13.07 6.98
C ARG A 202 10.66 -12.96 6.56
N TYR A 203 10.05 -11.84 6.92
CA TYR A 203 8.74 -11.40 6.43
C TYR A 203 8.83 -10.50 5.19
N SER A 204 10.03 -10.17 4.72
CA SER A 204 10.24 -9.36 3.52
C SER A 204 10.44 -10.26 2.30
N VAL A 205 10.06 -9.74 1.13
CA VAL A 205 10.37 -10.33 -0.18
C VAL A 205 11.03 -9.25 -1.04
N ASP A 206 12.10 -9.60 -1.74
CA ASP A 206 12.68 -8.67 -2.70
C ASP A 206 11.92 -8.77 -4.01
N VAL A 207 11.56 -7.64 -4.59
CA VAL A 207 10.90 -7.56 -5.90
C VAL A 207 11.78 -6.74 -6.83
N SER A 208 12.17 -7.32 -7.97
CA SER A 208 12.90 -6.60 -9.01
C SER A 208 12.11 -6.57 -10.32
N LEU A 209 12.20 -5.45 -11.02
CA LEU A 209 11.59 -5.21 -12.32
C LEU A 209 12.69 -4.89 -13.33
N ARG A 210 12.73 -5.64 -14.43
CA ARG A 210 13.69 -5.43 -15.52
C ARG A 210 12.94 -5.24 -16.83
N PHE A 211 13.40 -4.27 -17.62
CA PHE A 211 12.90 -4.00 -18.96
C PHE A 211 13.98 -4.40 -19.96
N GLU A 212 13.76 -5.51 -20.67
CA GLU A 212 14.73 -6.08 -21.59
C GLU A 212 14.30 -5.75 -23.02
N GLN A 213 15.11 -4.96 -23.74
CA GLN A 213 14.85 -4.57 -25.13
C GLN A 213 13.52 -3.82 -25.36
N LEU A 214 13.11 -2.98 -24.39
CA LEU A 214 11.86 -2.19 -24.45
C LEU A 214 12.10 -0.68 -24.58
N GLN A 215 13.30 -0.25 -24.97
CA GLN A 215 13.66 1.17 -25.10
C GLN A 215 12.77 1.92 -26.12
N GLU A 216 12.30 1.21 -27.14
CA GLU A 216 11.42 1.77 -28.18
C GLU A 216 9.95 1.78 -27.78
N VAL A 217 9.57 1.08 -26.70
CA VAL A 217 8.16 0.88 -26.27
C VAL A 217 7.84 1.66 -25.01
N ILE A 218 8.72 1.61 -23.99
CA ILE A 218 8.48 2.22 -22.68
C ILE A 218 9.22 3.55 -22.59
N ALA A 219 8.49 4.61 -22.24
CA ALA A 219 9.07 5.93 -22.05
C ALA A 219 10.00 5.96 -20.84
N ASN A 220 11.27 6.31 -21.06
CA ASN A 220 12.24 6.68 -20.02
C ASN A 220 12.39 5.69 -18.84
N ARG A 221 11.89 4.45 -18.97
CA ARG A 221 11.79 3.44 -17.90
C ARG A 221 11.03 3.93 -16.67
N TRP A 222 10.05 4.82 -16.84
CA TRP A 222 9.19 5.24 -15.75
C TRP A 222 8.18 4.15 -15.43
N TYR A 223 8.05 3.83 -14.16
CA TYR A 223 7.06 2.91 -13.63
C TYR A 223 6.60 3.36 -12.25
N LEU A 224 5.37 3.03 -11.90
CA LEU A 224 4.83 3.18 -10.56
C LEU A 224 4.70 1.80 -9.94
N LEU A 225 5.23 1.63 -8.73
CA LEU A 225 4.96 0.48 -7.88
C LEU A 225 3.95 0.92 -6.82
N ARG A 226 2.79 0.27 -6.76
CA ARG A 226 1.69 0.65 -5.86
C ARG A 226 1.22 -0.56 -5.07
N TRP A 227 0.92 -0.36 -3.79
CA TRP A 227 0.07 -1.28 -3.04
C TRP A 227 -1.38 -0.80 -3.16
N GLU A 228 -2.26 -1.63 -3.70
CA GLU A 228 -3.67 -1.30 -3.91
C GLU A 228 -4.52 -1.76 -2.72
N ASN A 229 -5.59 -1.00 -2.42
CA ASN A 229 -6.70 -1.36 -1.54
C ASN A 229 -6.36 -1.74 -0.09
N GLY A 230 -5.46 -1.00 0.55
CA GLY A 230 -5.25 -1.08 2.00
C GLY A 230 -4.81 -2.46 2.51
N LEU A 231 -4.99 -2.70 3.82
CA LEU A 231 -4.81 -4.02 4.44
C LEU A 231 -6.17 -4.58 4.88
N PRO A 232 -6.40 -5.90 4.77
CA PRO A 232 -7.60 -6.52 5.31
C PRO A 232 -7.61 -6.39 6.84
N PRO A 233 -8.80 -6.32 7.47
CA PRO A 233 -8.88 -6.18 8.91
C PRO A 233 -8.43 -7.49 9.58
N THR A 234 -7.72 -7.33 10.68
CA THR A 234 -7.08 -8.40 11.45
C THR A 234 -7.72 -8.63 12.81
N GLU A 235 -8.52 -7.67 13.28
CA GLU A 235 -9.18 -7.70 14.59
C GLU A 235 -10.70 -7.91 14.48
N GLU A 236 -11.31 -8.42 15.56
CA GLU A 236 -12.75 -8.64 15.63
C GLU A 236 -13.54 -7.33 15.47
N ASN A 237 -13.04 -6.25 16.10
CA ASN A 237 -13.59 -4.92 15.96
C ASN A 237 -12.98 -4.21 14.74
N ILE A 238 -13.56 -4.45 13.56
CA ILE A 238 -13.09 -3.89 12.28
C ILE A 238 -13.01 -2.35 12.32
N LYS A 239 -14.01 -1.69 12.92
CA LYS A 239 -14.03 -0.24 13.02
C LYS A 239 -12.83 0.28 13.83
N GLU A 240 -12.54 -0.38 14.94
CA GLU A 240 -11.38 -0.02 15.74
C GLU A 240 -10.07 -0.33 15.02
N ASP A 241 -9.96 -1.46 14.32
CA ASP A 241 -8.75 -1.80 13.55
C ASP A 241 -8.43 -0.72 12.52
N TYR A 242 -9.45 -0.26 11.80
CA TYR A 242 -9.30 0.82 10.81
C TYR A 242 -9.15 2.22 11.42
N ASN A 243 -9.57 2.46 12.66
CA ASN A 243 -9.21 3.71 13.35
C ASN A 243 -7.68 3.85 13.53
N TYR A 244 -6.93 2.73 13.52
CA TYR A 244 -5.47 2.72 13.51
C TYR A 244 -4.87 2.72 12.09
N SER A 245 -5.70 2.83 11.05
CA SER A 245 -5.21 2.88 9.66
C SER A 245 -4.40 4.14 9.44
N ARG A 246 -3.13 3.99 9.07
CA ARG A 246 -2.24 5.11 8.76
C ARG A 246 -1.43 4.79 7.52
N ALA A 247 -1.14 5.82 6.73
CA ALA A 247 -0.12 5.77 5.70
C ALA A 247 1.09 6.58 6.14
N TYR A 248 2.27 6.15 5.70
CA TYR A 248 3.54 6.74 6.09
C TYR A 248 4.42 6.91 4.86
N ALA A 249 5.20 7.99 4.87
CA ALA A 249 6.35 8.15 4.01
C ALA A 249 7.54 8.61 4.84
N TYR A 250 8.70 8.02 4.56
CA TYR A 250 9.95 8.45 5.16
C TYR A 250 10.84 9.06 4.08
N GLN A 251 11.29 10.28 4.32
CA GLN A 251 12.10 11.04 3.39
C GLN A 251 13.09 11.89 4.17
N GLY A 252 14.38 11.74 3.86
CA GLY A 252 15.42 12.68 4.31
C GLY A 252 15.61 12.73 5.83
N GLY A 253 15.21 11.68 6.55
CA GLY A 253 15.28 11.62 8.01
C GLY A 253 13.95 11.88 8.73
N GLU A 254 12.93 12.34 8.01
CA GLU A 254 11.63 12.73 8.56
C GLU A 254 10.54 11.72 8.20
N LEU A 255 9.62 11.49 9.14
CA LEU A 255 8.47 10.60 8.98
C LEU A 255 7.21 11.43 8.82
N GLU A 256 6.64 11.41 7.63
CA GLU A 256 5.33 11.98 7.34
C GLU A 256 4.24 10.93 7.61
N THR A 257 3.18 11.34 8.32
CA THR A 257 2.05 10.49 8.70
C THR A 257 0.77 11.05 8.11
N PHE A 258 0.00 10.17 7.47
CA PHE A 258 -1.25 10.51 6.81
C PHE A 258 -2.36 9.68 7.44
N ASP A 259 -3.38 10.35 7.94
CA ASP A 259 -4.58 9.70 8.45
C ASP A 259 -5.53 9.42 7.28
N ALA A 260 -6.13 8.23 7.28
CA ALA A 260 -7.10 7.87 6.26
C ALA A 260 -8.48 8.47 6.56
N SER A 261 -8.67 9.24 7.65
CA SER A 261 -9.97 9.63 8.20
C SER A 261 -10.88 10.52 7.35
N ASP A 262 -10.43 11.02 6.20
CA ASP A 262 -11.24 11.86 5.32
C ASP A 262 -12.27 11.00 4.54
N GLU A 263 -13.50 11.49 4.38
CA GLU A 263 -14.55 10.83 3.58
C GLU A 263 -14.21 10.80 2.07
N GLU A 264 -13.25 11.61 1.63
CA GLU A 264 -12.76 11.66 0.25
C GLU A 264 -11.26 11.38 0.20
N ALA A 265 -10.85 10.53 -0.75
CA ALA A 265 -9.44 10.30 -1.04
C ALA A 265 -8.80 11.57 -1.59
N LYS A 266 -7.96 12.21 -0.79
CA LYS A 266 -7.05 13.26 -1.28
C LYS A 266 -5.67 12.64 -1.49
N PRO A 267 -5.24 12.41 -2.73
CA PRO A 267 -3.92 11.88 -2.98
C PRO A 267 -2.88 12.92 -2.57
N GLU A 268 -2.05 12.56 -1.59
CA GLU A 268 -0.94 13.37 -1.13
C GLU A 268 0.33 12.95 -1.87
N LYS A 269 0.91 13.89 -2.62
CA LYS A 269 2.10 13.65 -3.44
C LYS A 269 3.33 14.23 -2.77
N ILE A 270 4.29 13.36 -2.51
CA ILE A 270 5.59 13.70 -1.93
C ILE A 270 6.61 13.65 -3.06
N GLY A 271 7.23 14.79 -3.37
CA GLY A 271 8.23 14.90 -4.41
C GLY A 271 9.64 14.54 -3.92
N GLY A 272 10.47 14.02 -4.80
CA GLY A 272 11.88 13.73 -4.54
C GLY A 272 12.16 12.32 -4.05
N THR A 273 13.35 12.16 -3.45
CA THR A 273 13.86 10.90 -2.91
C THR A 273 13.01 10.44 -1.73
N VAL A 274 12.38 9.27 -1.84
CA VAL A 274 11.60 8.67 -0.75
C VAL A 274 12.29 7.37 -0.35
N ASP A 275 12.60 7.24 0.94
CA ASP A 275 13.34 6.12 1.50
C ASP A 275 12.46 4.87 1.64
N TRP A 276 11.21 5.06 2.05
CA TRP A 276 10.17 4.03 2.03
C TRP A 276 8.78 4.63 2.22
N THR A 277 7.77 3.88 1.82
CA THR A 277 6.37 4.15 2.17
C THR A 277 5.76 2.94 2.87
N ALA A 278 4.72 3.16 3.67
CA ALA A 278 4.00 2.07 4.33
C ALA A 278 2.53 2.40 4.52
N ILE A 279 1.72 1.35 4.60
CA ILE A 279 0.36 1.41 5.14
C ILE A 279 0.28 0.46 6.33
N ARG A 280 -0.48 0.86 7.35
CA ARG A 280 -0.58 0.17 8.63
C ARG A 280 -2.04 0.06 9.06
N ILE A 281 -2.36 -1.00 9.78
CA ILE A 281 -3.54 -1.17 10.66
C ILE A 281 -3.04 -1.42 12.10
N LYS A 282 -3.90 -1.73 13.08
CA LYS A 282 -3.55 -1.71 14.51
C LYS A 282 -2.22 -2.39 14.85
N TYR A 283 -1.98 -3.60 14.32
CA TYR A 283 -0.78 -4.41 14.60
C TYR A 283 0.10 -4.76 13.40
N PHE A 284 -0.37 -4.54 12.17
CA PHE A 284 0.32 -4.98 10.96
C PHE A 284 0.53 -3.84 9.99
N LEU A 285 1.60 -3.92 9.20
CA LEU A 285 1.90 -2.99 8.14
C LEU A 285 2.46 -3.71 6.92
N VAL A 286 2.33 -3.07 5.76
CA VAL A 286 3.09 -3.39 4.55
C VAL A 286 3.87 -2.15 4.14
N SER A 287 5.12 -2.36 3.74
CA SER A 287 6.00 -1.27 3.29
C SER A 287 6.60 -1.60 1.92
N ILE A 288 6.77 -0.55 1.11
CA ILE A 288 7.57 -0.57 -0.10
C ILE A 288 8.87 0.17 0.21
N ILE A 289 9.99 -0.55 0.11
CA ILE A 289 11.32 -0.04 0.42
C ILE A 289 12.18 -0.12 -0.85
N PRO A 290 12.37 0.99 -1.56
CA PRO A 290 13.29 1.07 -2.69
C PRO A 290 14.72 0.71 -2.26
N SER A 291 15.38 -0.20 -3.00
CA SER A 291 16.79 -0.53 -2.76
C SER A 291 17.76 0.60 -3.15
N ALA A 292 17.26 1.58 -3.91
CA ALA A 292 17.96 2.77 -4.37
C ALA A 292 17.03 3.99 -4.25
N PRO A 293 16.81 4.52 -3.02
CA PRO A 293 15.93 5.66 -2.78
C PRO A 293 16.24 6.87 -3.66
N GLU A 294 17.51 7.10 -3.98
CA GLU A 294 17.98 8.23 -4.80
C GLU A 294 17.44 8.22 -6.24
N LYS A 295 16.90 7.09 -6.69
CA LYS A 295 16.25 6.93 -8.00
C LYS A 295 14.74 7.12 -7.96
N VAL A 296 14.16 7.26 -6.77
CA VAL A 296 12.74 7.56 -6.59
C VAL A 296 12.51 9.03 -6.87
N GLN A 297 11.46 9.32 -7.64
CA GLN A 297 11.10 10.69 -8.00
C GLN A 297 9.95 11.26 -7.18
N SER A 298 9.05 10.39 -6.71
CA SER A 298 7.93 10.78 -5.85
C SER A 298 7.28 9.54 -5.24
N ALA A 299 6.60 9.76 -4.12
CA ALA A 299 5.57 8.86 -3.62
C ALA A 299 4.19 9.53 -3.70
N THR A 300 3.15 8.71 -3.71
CA THR A 300 1.77 9.18 -3.56
C THR A 300 1.07 8.27 -2.58
N LEU A 301 0.45 8.88 -1.58
CA LEU A 301 -0.34 8.20 -0.56
C LEU A 301 -1.79 8.64 -0.72
N GLU A 302 -2.69 7.68 -0.57
CA GLU A 302 -4.12 7.89 -0.84
C GLU A 302 -4.90 6.93 0.06
N GLY A 303 -5.96 7.42 0.68
CA GLY A 303 -6.80 6.65 1.59
C GLY A 303 -8.15 7.32 1.80
N VAL A 304 -9.14 6.50 2.18
CA VAL A 304 -10.48 6.92 2.60
C VAL A 304 -10.81 6.20 3.90
N GLY A 305 -11.53 6.88 4.79
CA GLY A 305 -11.90 6.41 6.13
C GLY A 305 -13.16 5.59 6.18
#